data_AF-A0A3A5HPA5-F1
#
_entry.id   AF-A0A3A5HPA5-F1
#
_cell.length_a   1.000
_cell.length_b   1.000
_cell.length_c   1.000
_cell.angle_alpha   90.00
_cell.angle_beta   90.00
_cell.angle_gamma   90.00
#
_symmetry.space_group_name_H-M   'P 1'
#
loop_
_entity.id
_entity.type
_entity.pdbx_description
1 polymer ?
#
loop_
_entity_poly.entity_id
_entity_poly.type
_entity_poly.pdbx_seq_one_letter_code
_entity_poly.pdbx_strand_id
1 'polypeptide(L)'
;MSRIVKFILFLGFFIFFFEAGLISSYTIVTSEPPDVGKLIDMQINRLMAIFDIREDVTSALTQPPEALNITNTNQVGQELQSKSQLDGIDLNTLNITTYADRSNEPFLVNITAMGYKEDVSGGNSSGGQIVITPSSDFMVKATAMAKYRSQGLEIDILTIKIISIGRIYNQAVNPN
;
A
#
# COMPACT_ATOMS: atom_id res chain seq x y z
N MET A 1 8.03 -44.18 -20.52
CA MET A 1 7.36 -43.02 -19.90
C MET A 1 6.78 -42.11 -20.98
N SER A 2 5.49 -41.76 -20.87
CA SER A 2 4.83 -40.82 -21.78
C SER A 2 5.52 -39.44 -21.75
N ARG A 3 5.57 -38.74 -22.89
CA ARG A 3 6.19 -37.42 -23.03
C ARG A 3 5.60 -36.40 -22.06
N ILE A 4 4.30 -36.50 -21.81
CA ILE A 4 3.55 -35.68 -20.84
C ILE A 4 3.99 -35.96 -19.40
N VAL A 5 4.23 -37.22 -19.04
CA VAL A 5 4.69 -37.58 -17.69
C VAL A 5 6.10 -37.05 -17.43
N LYS A 6 6.98 -37.09 -18.44
CA LYS A 6 8.32 -36.50 -18.32
C LYS A 6 8.27 -34.98 -18.15
N PHE A 7 7.35 -34.30 -18.84
CA PHE A 7 7.15 -32.85 -18.73
C PHE A 7 6.64 -32.45 -17.34
N ILE A 8 5.65 -33.17 -16.81
CA ILE A 8 5.10 -32.91 -15.47
C ILE A 8 6.16 -33.16 -14.39
N LEU A 9 6.94 -34.24 -14.52
CA LEU A 9 8.03 -34.54 -13.60
C LEU A 9 9.11 -33.43 -13.65
N PHE A 10 9.47 -32.97 -14.84
CA PHE A 10 10.41 -31.87 -15.04
C PHE A 10 9.90 -30.57 -14.42
N LEU A 11 8.61 -30.25 -14.60
CA LEU A 11 7.99 -29.05 -14.03
C LEU A 11 7.98 -29.09 -12.49
N GLY A 12 7.66 -30.24 -11.90
CA GLY A 12 7.73 -30.43 -10.44
C GLY A 12 9.15 -30.26 -9.89
N PHE A 13 10.14 -30.83 -10.57
CA PHE A 13 11.55 -30.63 -10.24
C PHE A 13 11.97 -29.16 -10.38
N PHE A 14 11.54 -28.49 -11.45
CA PHE A 14 11.86 -27.08 -11.67
C PHE A 14 11.33 -26.20 -10.54
N ILE A 15 10.07 -26.37 -10.12
CA ILE A 15 9.49 -25.60 -9.01
C ILE A 15 10.26 -25.87 -7.70
N PHE A 16 10.57 -27.13 -7.41
CA PHE A 16 11.32 -27.48 -6.20
C PHE A 16 12.72 -26.85 -6.15
N PHE A 17 13.46 -26.92 -7.25
CA PHE A 17 14.80 -26.31 -7.35
C PHE A 17 14.76 -24.79 -7.43
N PHE A 18 13.70 -24.23 -8.02
CA PHE A 18 13.50 -22.78 -8.10
C PHE A 18 13.29 -22.16 -6.71
N GLU A 19 12.46 -22.78 -5.85
CA GLU A 19 12.26 -22.33 -4.47
C GLU A 19 13.55 -22.44 -3.64
N ALA A 20 14.28 -23.55 -3.74
CA ALA A 20 15.56 -23.72 -3.06
C ALA A 20 16.62 -22.70 -3.52
N GLY A 21 16.64 -22.39 -4.83
CA GLY A 21 17.51 -21.37 -5.42
C GLY A 21 17.17 -19.97 -4.94
N LEU A 22 15.88 -19.63 -4.83
CA LEU A 22 15.42 -18.37 -4.24
C LEU A 22 15.93 -18.24 -2.81
N ILE A 23 15.67 -19.22 -1.94
CA ILE A 23 16.10 -19.21 -0.54
C ILE A 23 17.63 -19.06 -0.41
N SER A 24 18.40 -19.76 -1.24
CA SER A 24 19.87 -19.67 -1.28
C SER A 24 20.38 -18.30 -1.73
N SER A 25 19.71 -17.65 -2.70
CA SER A 25 20.12 -16.30 -3.12
C SER A 25 19.87 -15.25 -2.03
N TYR A 26 18.82 -15.41 -1.23
CA TYR A 26 18.53 -14.52 -0.10
C TYR A 26 19.57 -14.67 1.02
N THR A 27 20.02 -15.89 1.35
CA THR A 27 21.06 -16.07 2.39
C THR A 27 22.41 -15.48 2.02
N ILE A 28 22.78 -15.53 0.74
CA ILE A 28 24.08 -15.02 0.26
C ILE A 28 24.13 -13.48 0.32
N VAL A 29 23.01 -12.79 0.17
CA VAL A 29 22.97 -11.33 0.12
C VAL A 29 22.77 -10.70 1.50
N THR A 30 22.12 -11.38 2.46
CA THR A 30 21.72 -10.75 3.74
C THR A 30 22.49 -11.24 4.97
N SER A 31 23.23 -12.35 4.91
CA SER A 31 23.96 -12.96 6.07
C SER A 31 23.11 -13.24 7.33
N GLU A 32 21.79 -13.15 7.23
CA GLU A 32 20.83 -13.48 8.29
C GLU A 32 20.05 -14.74 7.91
N PRO A 33 19.72 -15.62 8.87
CA PRO A 33 18.90 -16.80 8.61
C PRO A 33 17.52 -16.39 8.06
N PRO A 34 17.06 -16.94 6.92
CA PRO A 34 15.81 -16.50 6.29
C PRO A 34 14.61 -16.87 7.15
N ASP A 35 13.76 -15.89 7.42
CA ASP A 35 12.43 -16.13 7.99
C ASP A 35 11.51 -16.70 6.90
N VAL A 36 11.53 -18.02 6.79
CA VAL A 36 10.75 -18.80 5.82
C VAL A 36 9.25 -18.55 5.94
N GLY A 37 8.74 -18.24 7.14
CA GLY A 37 7.32 -17.96 7.35
C GLY A 37 6.91 -16.65 6.67
N LYS A 38 7.70 -15.60 6.89
CA LYS A 38 7.45 -14.28 6.29
C LYS A 38 7.57 -14.28 4.77
N LEU A 39 8.46 -15.10 4.20
CA LEU A 39 8.62 -15.24 2.75
C LEU A 39 7.45 -15.99 2.10
N ILE A 40 6.98 -17.07 2.73
CA ILE A 40 5.82 -17.83 2.29
C ILE A 40 4.55 -16.97 2.34
N ASP A 41 4.32 -16.23 3.43
CA ASP A 41 3.17 -15.34 3.55
C ASP A 41 3.18 -14.23 2.48
N MET A 42 4.37 -13.70 2.15
CA MET A 42 4.51 -12.68 1.11
C MET A 42 4.20 -13.23 -0.29
N GLN A 43 4.59 -14.49 -0.56
CA GLN A 43 4.30 -15.15 -1.83
C GLN A 43 2.84 -15.58 -1.93
N ILE A 44 2.24 -16.10 -0.85
CA ILE A 44 0.82 -16.45 -0.80
C ILE A 44 -0.05 -15.20 -1.01
N ASN A 45 0.29 -14.08 -0.36
CA ASN A 45 -0.43 -12.82 -0.57
C ASN A 45 -0.33 -12.30 -2.01
N ARG A 46 0.80 -12.53 -2.70
CA ARG A 46 0.97 -12.18 -4.13
C ARG A 46 0.21 -13.12 -5.06
N LEU A 47 0.16 -14.41 -4.74
CA LEU A 47 -0.59 -15.40 -5.51
C LEU A 47 -2.10 -15.24 -5.32
N MET A 48 -2.57 -14.93 -4.11
CA MET A 48 -3.97 -14.57 -3.86
C MET A 48 -4.35 -13.31 -4.63
N ALA A 49 -3.48 -12.29 -4.64
CA ALA A 49 -3.69 -11.10 -5.45
C ALA A 49 -3.78 -11.40 -6.96
N ILE A 50 -3.14 -12.47 -7.47
CA ILE A 50 -3.25 -12.90 -8.88
C ILE A 50 -4.48 -13.79 -9.12
N PHE A 51 -4.93 -14.54 -8.12
CA PHE A 51 -6.09 -15.42 -8.24
C PHE A 51 -7.42 -14.65 -8.12
N ASP A 52 -7.48 -13.60 -7.29
CA ASP A 52 -8.62 -12.65 -7.21
C ASP A 52 -8.76 -11.78 -8.48
N ILE A 53 -7.73 -11.74 -9.34
CA ILE A 53 -7.78 -11.04 -10.63
C ILE A 53 -8.63 -11.80 -11.68
N ARG A 54 -9.06 -13.05 -11.43
CA ARG A 54 -9.80 -13.84 -12.44
C ARG A 54 -11.24 -13.37 -12.73
N GLU A 55 -11.81 -12.50 -11.91
CA GLU A 55 -13.04 -11.78 -12.25
C GLU A 55 -12.67 -10.38 -12.78
N ASP A 56 -12.52 -10.28 -14.10
CA ASP A 56 -12.53 -9.03 -14.88
C ASP A 56 -11.24 -8.16 -14.97
N VAL A 57 -10.10 -8.78 -15.30
CA VAL A 57 -8.83 -8.08 -15.62
C VAL A 57 -8.99 -7.03 -16.74
N THR A 58 -9.92 -7.24 -17.68
CA THR A 58 -10.02 -6.43 -18.89
C THR A 58 -10.56 -5.04 -18.59
N SER A 59 -11.53 -4.93 -17.67
CA SER A 59 -12.11 -3.66 -17.24
C SER A 59 -11.15 -2.89 -16.31
N ALA A 60 -10.46 -3.58 -15.39
CA ALA A 60 -9.51 -2.96 -14.47
C ALA A 60 -8.23 -2.43 -15.14
N LEU A 61 -7.82 -2.98 -16.29
CA LEU A 61 -6.64 -2.53 -17.05
C LEU A 61 -6.92 -1.44 -18.08
N THR A 62 -8.19 -1.20 -18.46
CA THR A 62 -8.53 -0.28 -19.56
C THR A 62 -9.26 0.98 -19.11
N GLN A 63 -9.88 0.97 -17.93
CA GLN A 63 -10.60 2.12 -17.41
C GLN A 63 -9.80 2.85 -16.33
N PRO A 64 -9.65 4.18 -16.40
CA PRO A 64 -9.06 4.94 -15.32
C PRO A 64 -9.91 4.76 -14.06
N PRO A 65 -9.30 4.65 -12.87
CA PRO A 65 -10.04 4.43 -11.65
C PRO A 65 -10.96 5.62 -11.38
N GLU A 66 -12.21 5.33 -11.01
CA GLU A 66 -13.21 6.37 -10.77
C GLU A 66 -12.94 7.04 -9.42
N ALA A 67 -12.90 8.38 -9.39
CA ALA A 67 -12.77 9.14 -8.15
C ALA A 67 -14.11 9.18 -7.40
N LEU A 68 -14.06 8.92 -6.10
CA LEU A 68 -15.23 8.83 -5.23
C LEU A 68 -15.19 9.88 -4.13
N ASN A 69 -16.33 10.52 -3.89
CA ASN A 69 -16.51 11.40 -2.75
C ASN A 69 -17.09 10.61 -1.57
N ILE A 70 -16.52 10.81 -0.38
CA ILE A 70 -16.98 10.17 0.85
C ILE A 70 -17.52 11.19 1.83
N THR A 71 -18.36 10.73 2.75
CA THR A 71 -18.95 11.55 3.80
C THR A 71 -18.09 11.59 5.07
N ASN A 72 -17.27 10.57 5.31
CA ASN A 72 -16.50 10.40 6.54
C ASN A 72 -15.01 10.76 6.42
N THR A 73 -14.67 11.77 5.61
CA THR A 73 -13.29 12.19 5.31
C THR A 73 -12.44 12.42 6.56
N ASN A 74 -13.00 13.06 7.60
CA ASN A 74 -12.28 13.35 8.84
C ASN A 74 -11.88 12.08 9.60
N GLN A 75 -12.77 11.10 9.68
CA GLN A 75 -12.50 9.86 10.39
C GLN A 75 -11.48 9.01 9.64
N VAL A 76 -11.58 8.97 8.30
CA VAL A 76 -10.60 8.30 7.45
C VAL A 76 -9.22 8.94 7.61
N GLY A 77 -9.13 10.27 7.62
CA GLY A 77 -7.87 10.97 7.81
C GLY A 77 -7.19 10.68 9.16
N GLN A 78 -7.96 10.69 10.26
CA GLN A 78 -7.45 10.35 11.60
C GLN A 78 -6.91 8.92 11.67
N GLU A 79 -7.58 7.99 11.00
CA GLU A 79 -7.19 6.57 11.00
C GLU A 79 -6.00 6.31 10.10
N LEU A 80 -5.90 7.02 8.98
CA LEU A 80 -4.69 7.05 8.16
C LEU A 80 -3.52 7.62 8.96
N GLN A 81 -3.70 8.72 9.70
CA GLN A 81 -2.67 9.31 10.55
C GLN A 81 -2.17 8.29 11.59
N SER A 82 -3.10 7.69 12.34
CA SER A 82 -2.82 6.69 13.37
C SER A 82 -2.07 5.47 12.81
N LYS A 83 -2.54 4.90 11.69
CA LYS A 83 -1.95 3.70 11.09
C LYS A 83 -0.64 3.98 10.34
N SER A 84 -0.43 5.21 9.85
CA SER A 84 0.79 5.61 9.15
C SER A 84 1.90 6.15 10.06
N GLN A 85 1.59 6.41 11.34
CA GLN A 85 2.51 7.00 12.31
C GLN A 85 3.11 8.34 11.85
N LEU A 86 2.31 9.10 11.09
CA LEU A 86 2.62 10.47 10.66
C LEU A 86 2.02 11.46 11.65
N ASP A 87 2.60 12.66 11.72
CA ASP A 87 2.16 13.70 12.65
C ASP A 87 0.91 14.41 12.14
N GLY A 88 0.66 14.38 10.83
CA GLY A 88 -0.58 14.85 10.23
C GLY A 88 -0.84 14.28 8.84
N ILE A 89 -2.11 14.34 8.43
CA ILE A 89 -2.60 14.00 7.08
C ILE A 89 -3.33 15.22 6.54
N ASP A 90 -3.02 15.65 5.31
CA ASP A 90 -3.73 16.71 4.62
C ASP A 90 -4.99 16.16 3.94
N LEU A 91 -6.14 16.46 4.55
CA LEU A 91 -7.45 16.04 4.07
C LEU A 91 -7.80 16.60 2.69
N ASN A 92 -7.21 17.71 2.25
CA ASN A 92 -7.47 18.28 0.93
C ASN A 92 -6.84 17.45 -0.19
N THR A 93 -5.81 16.68 0.13
CA THR A 93 -5.10 15.80 -0.81
C THR A 93 -5.65 14.37 -0.79
N LEU A 94 -6.64 14.11 0.05
CA LEU A 94 -7.26 12.80 0.19
C LEU A 94 -8.07 12.49 -1.06
N ASN A 95 -7.61 11.50 -1.81
CA ASN A 95 -8.24 11.01 -3.02
C ASN A 95 -8.60 9.54 -2.86
N ILE A 96 -9.85 9.19 -3.18
CA ILE A 96 -10.36 7.84 -3.07
C ILE A 96 -10.78 7.40 -4.46
N THR A 97 -10.29 6.24 -4.86
CA THR A 97 -10.58 5.70 -6.19
C THR A 97 -10.95 4.23 -6.13
N THR A 98 -11.70 3.74 -7.11
CA THR A 98 -12.00 2.32 -7.21
C THR A 98 -11.90 1.82 -8.65
N TYR A 99 -11.65 0.53 -8.78
CA TYR A 99 -11.81 -0.24 -10.02
C TYR A 99 -12.97 -1.24 -9.91
N ALA A 100 -13.60 -1.35 -8.74
CA ALA A 100 -14.65 -2.32 -8.48
C ALA A 100 -16.01 -1.80 -8.96
N ASP A 101 -16.88 -2.73 -9.36
CA ASP A 101 -18.27 -2.41 -9.64
C ASP A 101 -18.98 -1.99 -8.35
N ARG A 102 -19.56 -0.78 -8.37
CA ARG A 102 -20.24 -0.13 -7.24
C ARG A 102 -21.56 -0.82 -6.89
N SER A 103 -22.04 -1.71 -7.75
CA SER A 103 -23.26 -2.50 -7.56
C SER A 103 -23.09 -3.60 -6.52
N ASN A 104 -21.85 -3.97 -6.17
CA ASN A 104 -21.55 -5.10 -5.29
C ASN A 104 -20.93 -4.61 -3.97
N GLU A 105 -21.77 -4.34 -2.98
CA GLU A 105 -21.33 -3.84 -1.67
C GLU A 105 -21.06 -4.98 -0.66
N PRO A 106 -20.00 -4.86 0.17
CA PRO A 106 -18.98 -3.81 0.19
C PRO A 106 -17.93 -4.02 -0.92
N PHE A 107 -17.39 -2.93 -1.44
CA PHE A 107 -16.37 -2.96 -2.50
C PHE A 107 -15.05 -2.31 -2.04
N LEU A 108 -13.96 -2.73 -2.69
CA LEU A 108 -12.61 -2.25 -2.37
C LEU A 108 -12.37 -0.86 -2.98
N VAL A 109 -11.79 0.03 -2.17
CA VAL A 109 -11.33 1.36 -2.60
C VAL A 109 -9.85 1.55 -2.29
N ASN A 110 -9.18 2.30 -3.16
CA ASN A 110 -7.83 2.79 -2.98
C ASN A 110 -7.89 4.21 -2.41
N ILE A 111 -7.06 4.49 -1.43
CA ILE A 111 -6.98 5.78 -0.76
C ILE A 111 -5.57 6.30 -0.92
N THR A 112 -5.42 7.54 -1.39
CA THR A 112 -4.15 8.25 -1.47
C THR A 112 -4.28 9.56 -0.72
N ALA A 113 -3.32 9.89 0.13
CA ALA A 113 -3.29 11.18 0.83
C ALA A 113 -1.85 11.61 1.07
N MET A 114 -1.63 12.93 1.19
CA MET A 114 -0.39 13.50 1.66
C MET A 114 -0.42 13.59 3.18
N GLY A 115 0.70 13.31 3.81
CA GLY A 115 0.93 13.54 5.23
C GLY A 115 2.30 14.15 5.47
N TYR A 116 2.54 14.56 6.70
CA TYR A 116 3.80 15.18 7.08
C TYR A 116 4.27 14.63 8.43
N LYS A 117 5.58 14.74 8.63
CA LYS A 117 6.22 14.54 9.93
C LYS A 117 6.86 15.86 10.35
N GLU A 118 6.64 16.27 11.58
CA GLU A 118 7.28 17.44 12.17
C GLU A 118 8.56 16.97 12.86
N ASP A 119 9.73 17.33 12.31
CA ASP A 119 10.97 17.22 13.09
C ASP A 119 11.03 18.39 14.06
N VAL A 120 10.68 18.13 15.32
CA VAL A 120 10.89 19.10 16.42
C VAL A 120 12.40 19.16 16.71
N SER A 121 13.12 20.02 15.98
CA SER A 121 14.49 20.40 16.36
C SER A 121 14.43 21.41 17.51
N GLY A 122 14.05 20.93 18.68
CA GLY A 122 13.96 21.68 19.93
C GLY A 122 14.93 21.13 20.96
N GLY A 123 16.24 21.26 20.71
CA GLY A 123 17.29 20.72 21.57
C GLY A 123 18.47 21.66 21.74
N ASN A 124 18.38 22.50 22.79
CA ASN A 124 19.43 23.24 23.49
C ASN A 124 19.94 24.61 22.99
N SER A 125 19.55 25.61 23.79
CA SER A 125 20.38 26.66 24.41
C SER A 125 20.32 28.07 23.81
N SER A 126 19.69 28.97 24.59
CA SER A 126 19.70 30.44 24.47
C SER A 126 18.77 31.06 23.43
N GLY A 127 17.51 31.28 23.84
CA GLY A 127 16.63 32.37 23.37
C GLY A 127 16.70 32.75 21.90
N GLY A 128 15.88 32.13 21.05
CA GLY A 128 15.71 32.58 19.68
C GLY A 128 15.00 31.56 18.81
N GLN A 129 13.71 31.80 18.56
CA GLN A 129 12.89 31.25 17.47
C GLN A 129 12.72 29.72 17.41
N ILE A 130 11.50 29.25 17.70
CA ILE A 130 11.04 27.91 17.31
C ILE A 130 10.87 27.93 15.79
N VAL A 131 11.75 27.24 15.06
CA VAL A 131 11.63 27.06 13.61
C VAL A 131 10.90 25.73 13.38
N ILE A 132 9.60 25.79 13.11
CA ILE A 132 8.84 24.62 12.62
C ILE A 132 9.16 24.48 11.15
N THR A 133 10.06 23.55 10.80
CA THR A 133 10.34 23.22 9.41
C THR A 133 9.46 22.02 9.04
N PRO A 134 8.61 22.08 7.98
CA PRO A 134 7.91 20.91 7.48
C PRO A 134 8.97 19.92 6.98
N SER A 135 9.28 18.90 7.78
CA SER A 135 10.55 18.20 7.65
C SER A 135 10.53 17.07 6.62
N SER A 136 9.34 16.63 6.23
CA SER A 136 9.17 15.75 5.07
C SER A 136 7.70 15.55 4.74
N ASP A 137 7.36 15.74 3.48
CA ASP A 137 6.09 15.31 2.92
C ASP A 137 6.14 13.81 2.64
N PHE A 138 5.05 13.11 2.96
CA PHE A 138 4.88 11.69 2.71
C PHE A 138 3.61 11.47 1.90
N MET A 139 3.69 10.61 0.90
CA MET A 139 2.52 10.06 0.22
C MET A 139 2.13 8.76 0.90
N VAL A 140 0.92 8.69 1.42
CA VAL A 140 0.31 7.49 2.00
C VAL A 140 -0.62 6.87 0.97
N LYS A 141 -0.42 5.58 0.70
CA LYS A 141 -1.33 4.74 -0.10
C LYS A 141 -1.93 3.66 0.78
N ALA A 142 -3.24 3.53 0.75
CA ALA A 142 -3.99 2.57 1.54
C ALA A 142 -5.12 1.94 0.74
N THR A 143 -5.62 0.80 1.20
CA THR A 143 -6.90 0.22 0.74
C THR A 143 -7.89 0.15 1.89
N ALA A 144 -9.18 0.18 1.57
CA ALA A 144 -10.26 -0.06 2.52
C ALA A 144 -11.51 -0.58 1.81
N MET A 145 -12.47 -1.08 2.57
CA MET A 145 -13.81 -1.40 2.09
C MET A 145 -14.72 -0.19 2.23
N ALA A 146 -15.51 0.09 1.20
CA ALA A 146 -16.52 1.14 1.22
C ALA A 146 -17.93 0.54 1.07
N LYS A 147 -18.90 1.24 1.66
CA LYS A 147 -20.33 0.88 1.62
C LYS A 147 -21.18 2.14 1.48
N TYR A 148 -22.33 2.02 0.84
CA TYR A 148 -23.28 3.11 0.79
C TYR A 148 -24.13 3.12 2.05
N ARG A 149 -24.24 4.29 2.67
CA ARG A 149 -25.23 4.58 3.71
C ARG A 149 -26.22 5.63 3.24
N SER A 150 -27.25 5.86 4.04
CA SER A 150 -28.30 6.86 3.80
C SER A 150 -27.77 8.27 3.50
N GLN A 151 -26.55 8.62 3.93
CA GLN A 151 -25.94 9.93 3.71
C GLN A 151 -24.93 9.98 2.55
N GLY A 152 -24.62 8.84 1.93
CA GLY A 152 -23.62 8.73 0.86
C GLY A 152 -22.65 7.58 1.08
N LEU A 153 -21.54 7.59 0.32
CA LEU A 153 -20.50 6.58 0.43
C LEU A 153 -19.66 6.79 1.70
N GLU A 154 -19.48 5.72 2.48
CA GLU A 154 -18.72 5.72 3.72
C GLU A 154 -17.63 4.63 3.66
N ILE A 155 -16.42 4.98 4.07
CA ILE A 155 -15.32 4.02 4.21
C ILE A 155 -15.40 3.34 5.57
N ASP A 156 -15.28 2.02 5.60
CA ASP A 156 -15.13 1.28 6.84
C ASP A 156 -13.71 1.43 7.39
N ILE A 157 -13.59 2.26 8.41
CA ILE A 157 -12.37 2.61 9.13
C ILE A 157 -11.56 1.38 9.57
N LEU A 158 -12.24 0.33 10.01
CA LEU A 158 -11.58 -0.86 10.56
C LEU A 158 -10.85 -1.66 9.48
N THR A 159 -11.28 -1.51 8.23
CA THR A 159 -10.73 -2.21 7.07
C THR A 159 -9.56 -1.47 6.41
N ILE A 160 -9.23 -0.26 6.89
CA ILE A 160 -8.11 0.53 6.34
C ILE A 160 -6.79 -0.21 6.57
N LYS A 161 -6.10 -0.49 5.46
CA LYS A 161 -4.78 -1.12 5.42
C LYS A 161 -3.81 -0.24 4.64
N ILE A 162 -2.71 0.16 5.28
CA ILE A 162 -1.63 0.88 4.61
C ILE A 162 -0.90 -0.07 3.67
N ILE A 163 -0.80 0.30 2.40
CA ILE A 163 -0.06 -0.42 1.37
C ILE A 163 1.38 0.09 1.35
N SER A 164 1.55 1.41 1.34
CA SER A 164 2.87 2.04 1.33
C SER A 164 2.83 3.47 1.85
N ILE A 165 3.98 3.89 2.39
CA ILE A 165 4.26 5.26 2.80
C ILE A 165 5.56 5.63 2.10
N GLY A 166 5.52 6.64 1.24
CA GLY A 166 6.67 7.11 0.47
C GLY A 166 7.03 8.53 0.85
N ARG A 167 8.28 8.79 1.24
CA ARG A 167 8.77 10.15 1.42
C ARG A 167 8.89 10.84 0.06
N ILE A 168 8.35 12.05 -0.05
CA ILE A 168 8.48 12.90 -1.21
C ILE A 168 9.66 13.84 -1.00
N TYR A 169 10.62 13.78 -1.92
CA TYR A 169 11.70 14.74 -1.97
C TYR A 169 11.32 15.80 -2.99
N ASN A 170 10.74 16.90 -2.52
CA ASN A 170 10.65 18.10 -3.35
C ASN A 170 12.07 18.64 -3.50
N GLN A 171 12.69 18.39 -4.65
CA GLN A 171 13.87 19.13 -5.05
C GLN A 171 13.42 20.58 -5.27
N ALA A 172 13.74 21.46 -4.32
CA ALA A 172 13.66 22.89 -4.56
C ALA A 172 14.56 23.19 -5.77
N VAL A 173 13.94 23.44 -6.92
CA VAL A 173 14.64 24.02 -8.07
C VAL A 173 15.13 25.38 -7.60
N ASN A 174 16.43 25.46 -7.31
CA ASN A 174 17.08 26.70 -6.96
C ASN A 174 16.99 27.62 -8.19
N PRO A 175 16.27 28.75 -8.14
CA PRO A 175 16.32 29.71 -9.23
C PRO A 175 17.69 30.39 -9.17
N ASN A 176 18.60 29.96 -10.05
CA ASN A 176 19.80 30.74 -10.38
C ASN A 176 19.40 31.93 -11.26
#